data_AF-A0A5K3ETK4-F1
#
_entry.id   AF-A0A5K3ETK4-F1
#
_cell.length_a   1.000
_cell.length_b   1.000
_cell.length_c   1.000
_cell.angle_alpha   90.00
_cell.angle_beta   90.00
_cell.angle_gamma   90.00
#
_symmetry.space_group_name_H-M   'P 1'
#
loop_
_entity.id
_entity.type
_entity.pdbx_description
1 polymer ?
#
loop_
_entity_poly.entity_id
_entity_poly.type
_entity_poly.pdbx_seq_one_letter_code
_entity_poly.pdbx_strand_id
1 'polypeptide(L)'
;MVSFGLGPQNRARFTFSSGTFSETFPHPLSKDDLLKSLEDVDETIDGLYIAPRTLKCNSRLLTAVNVLQAFKHLQFIDLSSNMISDISPLQRLTLIHELDCSSNQITDIPDCTWPFLAKLDLSRNKIARLPRMTHPLLQAIYLNREYHDH
;
A
#
# COMPACT_ATOMS: atom_id res chain seq x y z
N MET A 1 -9.40 27.46 28.00
CA MET A 1 -8.55 28.57 28.50
C MET A 1 -7.31 27.94 29.09
N VAL A 2 -6.21 27.89 28.34
CA VAL A 2 -4.96 27.23 28.76
C VAL A 2 -3.81 28.16 28.37
N SER A 3 -2.97 28.45 29.37
CA SER A 3 -1.92 29.48 29.35
C SER A 3 -0.69 29.05 28.55
N PHE A 4 -0.01 30.02 27.93
CA PHE A 4 1.29 29.86 27.28
C PHE A 4 2.40 30.32 28.22
N GLY A 5 3.41 29.48 28.44
CA GLY A 5 4.67 29.80 29.11
C GLY A 5 5.85 29.59 28.18
N LEU A 6 6.70 30.63 28.05
CA LEU A 6 7.86 30.74 27.16
C LEU A 6 9.10 30.00 27.69
N GLY A 7 9.96 29.49 26.78
CA GLY A 7 11.33 29.06 27.10
C GLY A 7 12.13 28.59 25.86
N PRO A 8 13.40 29.00 25.67
CA PRO A 8 14.12 28.87 24.41
C PRO A 8 14.90 27.55 24.32
N GLN A 9 14.20 26.44 24.12
CA GLN A 9 14.79 25.20 23.62
C GLN A 9 13.69 24.47 22.85
N ASN A 10 13.54 24.80 21.57
CA ASN A 10 12.57 24.18 20.69
C ASN A 10 13.05 22.77 20.29
N ARG A 11 13.12 21.86 21.27
CA ARG A 11 13.04 20.43 21.01
C ARG A 11 11.57 20.07 21.10
N ALA A 12 10.88 20.11 19.96
CA ALA A 12 9.58 19.48 19.83
C ALA A 12 9.78 17.97 20.06
N ARG A 13 9.70 17.57 21.32
CA ARG A 13 9.66 16.19 21.76
C ARG A 13 8.25 15.72 21.46
N PHE A 14 8.02 15.30 20.22
CA PHE A 14 6.78 14.62 19.86
C PHE A 14 6.81 13.24 20.49
N THR A 15 6.36 13.15 21.75
CA THR A 15 5.92 11.88 22.30
C THR A 15 4.63 11.54 21.60
N PHE A 16 4.69 10.82 20.48
CA PHE A 16 3.53 10.13 19.97
C PHE A 16 3.24 9.01 20.97
N SER A 17 2.14 9.16 21.71
CA SER A 17 1.60 8.05 22.49
C SER A 17 1.41 6.89 21.53
N SER A 18 1.88 5.72 21.94
CA SER A 18 1.54 4.41 21.41
C SER A 18 0.03 4.30 21.19
N GLY A 19 -0.43 4.77 20.04
CA GLY A 19 -1.80 4.65 19.58
C GLY A 19 -1.91 3.29 18.93
N THR A 20 -2.29 2.30 19.72
CA THR A 20 -2.87 1.07 19.19
C THR A 20 -3.93 1.46 18.17
N PHE A 21 -3.78 1.01 16.92
CA PHE A 21 -4.83 1.16 15.91
C PHE A 21 -6.05 0.37 16.39
N SER A 22 -6.91 1.05 17.13
CA SER A 22 -8.30 0.69 17.34
C SER A 22 -9.11 1.29 16.19
N GLU A 23 -8.68 1.09 14.94
CA GLU A 23 -9.56 1.36 13.82
C GLU A 23 -10.50 0.17 13.70
N THR A 24 -11.59 0.27 14.45
CA THR A 24 -12.66 -0.73 14.50
C THR A 24 -13.60 -0.67 13.30
N PHE A 25 -13.34 0.25 12.36
CA PHE A 25 -14.18 0.47 11.19
C PHE A 25 -13.34 0.54 9.90
N PRO A 26 -13.88 0.05 8.77
CA PRO A 26 -13.22 0.17 7.48
C PRO A 26 -13.02 1.65 7.10
N HIS A 27 -11.83 2.00 6.64
CA HIS A 27 -11.45 3.39 6.37
C HIS A 27 -10.51 3.49 5.15
N PRO A 28 -10.43 4.65 4.47
CA PRO A 28 -9.46 4.86 3.40
C PRO A 28 -8.04 5.04 3.97
N LEU A 29 -7.02 4.65 3.20
CA LEU A 29 -5.63 4.90 3.56
C LEU A 29 -5.36 6.41 3.62
N SER A 30 -4.94 6.89 4.79
CA SER A 30 -4.58 8.30 4.98
C SER A 30 -3.09 8.55 4.74
N LYS A 31 -2.72 9.83 4.56
CA LYS A 31 -1.30 10.22 4.46
C LYS A 31 -0.53 9.91 5.75
N ASP A 32 -1.18 10.00 6.90
CA ASP A 32 -0.55 9.74 8.19
C ASP A 32 -0.28 8.24 8.37
N ASP A 33 -1.20 7.37 7.93
CA ASP A 33 -1.00 5.91 7.96
C ASP A 33 0.14 5.48 7.06
N LEU A 34 0.27 6.19 5.94
CA LEU A 34 1.36 6.03 5.01
C LEU A 34 2.67 6.47 5.67
N LEU A 35 2.77 7.71 6.18
CA LEU A 35 3.97 8.19 6.87
C LEU A 35 4.42 7.26 8.01
N LYS A 36 3.49 6.76 8.82
CA LYS A 36 3.80 5.77 9.87
C LYS A 36 4.29 4.44 9.31
N SER A 37 3.66 3.94 8.24
CA SER A 37 4.12 2.72 7.55
C SER A 37 5.52 2.89 6.96
N LEU A 38 5.90 4.12 6.59
CA LEU A 38 7.23 4.45 6.09
C LEU A 38 8.26 4.68 7.20
N GLU A 39 7.85 5.21 8.36
CA GLU A 39 8.70 5.39 9.54
C GLU A 39 9.17 4.05 10.12
N ASP A 40 8.37 2.98 9.97
CA ASP A 40 8.73 1.60 10.37
C ASP A 40 9.72 0.90 9.41
N VAL A 41 10.08 1.52 8.28
CA VAL A 41 11.06 0.94 7.34
C VAL A 41 12.45 1.37 7.79
N ASP A 42 13.14 0.44 8.50
CA ASP A 42 14.49 0.57 9.06
C ASP A 42 15.36 1.66 8.40
N GLU A 43 15.89 2.57 9.24
CA GLU A 43 17.05 3.40 8.88
C GLU A 43 18.17 2.47 8.41
N THR A 44 18.34 2.31 7.09
CA THR A 44 19.53 1.64 6.57
C THR A 44 20.76 2.46 6.96
N ILE A 45 21.81 1.75 7.36
CA ILE A 45 22.99 2.18 8.16
C ILE A 45 23.78 3.40 7.63
N ASP A 46 23.42 4.00 6.49
CA ASP A 46 24.23 5.05 5.84
C ASP A 46 23.56 6.43 5.73
N GLY A 47 22.47 6.70 6.46
CA GLY A 47 21.89 8.05 6.53
C GLY A 47 21.38 8.63 5.20
N LEU A 48 21.24 7.78 4.17
CA LEU A 48 20.62 8.12 2.91
C LEU A 48 19.12 7.82 3.04
N TYR A 49 18.29 8.86 3.16
CA TYR A 49 16.84 8.73 3.12
C TYR A 49 16.42 7.99 1.84
N ILE A 50 16.18 6.68 1.94
CA ILE A 50 15.60 5.92 0.85
C ILE A 50 14.15 6.37 0.81
N ALA A 51 13.80 7.18 -0.20
CA ALA A 51 12.40 7.44 -0.53
C ALA A 51 11.66 6.10 -0.50
N PRO A 52 10.50 6.00 0.17
CA PRO A 52 9.87 4.74 0.50
C PRO A 52 9.67 3.90 -0.75
N ARG A 53 10.53 2.90 -0.94
CA ARG A 53 10.36 1.90 -1.99
C ARG A 53 9.38 0.83 -1.57
N THR A 54 9.12 0.71 -0.27
CA THR A 54 8.30 -0.33 0.34
C THR A 54 7.17 0.29 1.14
N LEU A 55 5.94 -0.20 0.93
CA LEU A 55 4.76 0.15 1.71
C LEU A 55 4.17 -1.14 2.29
N LYS A 56 3.97 -1.18 3.61
CA LYS A 56 3.34 -2.31 4.32
C LYS A 56 2.11 -1.83 5.08
N CYS A 57 0.95 -2.15 4.53
CA CYS A 57 -0.36 -1.76 5.08
C CYS A 57 -1.32 -2.95 5.09
N ASN A 58 -0.83 -4.15 5.46
CA ASN A 58 -1.64 -5.35 5.56
C ASN A 58 -2.54 -5.35 6.81
N SER A 59 -3.71 -5.96 6.71
CA SER A 59 -4.62 -6.17 7.86
C SER A 59 -5.06 -4.89 8.58
N ARG A 60 -5.34 -3.82 7.82
CA ARG A 60 -5.76 -2.51 8.36
C ARG A 60 -7.21 -2.15 8.04
N LEU A 61 -8.03 -3.08 7.54
CA LEU A 61 -9.43 -2.79 7.13
C LEU A 61 -9.55 -1.67 6.08
N LEU A 62 -8.53 -1.50 5.24
CA LEU A 62 -8.51 -0.43 4.24
C LEU A 62 -9.57 -0.66 3.16
N THR A 63 -10.31 0.39 2.81
CA THR A 63 -11.31 0.34 1.72
C THR A 63 -10.82 1.01 0.44
N ALA A 64 -9.88 1.93 0.53
CA ALA A 64 -9.41 2.72 -0.59
C ALA A 64 -7.94 3.13 -0.44
N VAL A 65 -7.25 3.28 -1.58
CA VAL A 65 -5.79 3.55 -1.65
C VAL A 65 -5.45 4.73 -2.57
N ASN A 66 -6.39 5.66 -2.77
CA ASN A 66 -6.24 6.81 -3.67
C ASN A 66 -4.98 7.65 -3.38
N VAL A 67 -4.60 7.74 -2.11
CA VAL A 67 -3.41 8.48 -1.66
C VAL A 67 -2.11 7.96 -2.28
N LEU A 68 -2.06 6.68 -2.70
CA LEU A 68 -0.87 6.06 -3.28
C LEU A 68 -0.48 6.64 -4.64
N GLN A 69 -1.41 7.29 -5.36
CA GLN A 69 -1.11 7.97 -6.62
C GLN A 69 0.00 9.03 -6.51
N ALA A 70 0.21 9.59 -5.32
CA ALA A 70 1.26 10.58 -5.07
C ALA A 70 2.66 9.96 -4.92
N PHE A 71 2.78 8.65 -4.67
CA PHE A 71 4.02 7.97 -4.30
C PHE A 71 4.58 7.12 -5.44
N LYS A 72 4.95 7.79 -6.54
CA LYS A 72 5.42 7.15 -7.78
C LYS A 72 6.72 6.34 -7.66
N HIS A 73 7.42 6.46 -6.53
CA HIS A 73 8.68 5.76 -6.25
C HIS A 73 8.49 4.41 -5.56
N LEU A 74 7.25 4.00 -5.25
CA LEU A 74 6.95 2.71 -4.66
C LEU A 74 7.33 1.56 -5.60
N GLN A 75 7.95 0.54 -5.02
CA GLN A 75 8.47 -0.66 -5.68
C GLN A 75 7.85 -1.94 -5.10
N PHE A 76 7.66 -2.00 -3.78
CA PHE A 76 7.11 -3.14 -3.06
C PHE A 76 5.89 -2.67 -2.29
N ILE A 77 4.72 -3.24 -2.58
CA ILE A 77 3.46 -2.81 -1.98
C ILE A 77 2.74 -4.03 -1.41
N ASP A 78 2.55 -4.04 -0.09
CA ASP A 78 1.71 -5.01 0.61
C ASP A 78 0.44 -4.33 1.13
N LEU A 79 -0.68 -4.67 0.49
CA LEU A 79 -2.04 -4.25 0.82
C LEU A 79 -2.92 -5.47 1.17
N SER A 80 -2.31 -6.59 1.51
CA SER A 80 -3.02 -7.85 1.76
C SER A 80 -3.97 -7.76 2.95
N SER A 81 -5.01 -8.59 2.95
CA SER A 81 -5.96 -8.71 4.07
C SER A 81 -6.67 -7.39 4.42
N ASN A 82 -7.11 -6.66 3.41
CA ASN A 82 -7.90 -5.45 3.56
C ASN A 82 -9.30 -5.62 2.94
N MET A 83 -10.03 -4.51 2.76
CA MET A 83 -11.36 -4.46 2.19
C MET A 83 -11.39 -3.68 0.87
N ILE A 84 -10.27 -3.64 0.15
CA ILE A 84 -10.10 -2.84 -1.07
C ILE A 84 -10.86 -3.51 -2.22
N SER A 85 -11.69 -2.74 -2.92
CA SER A 85 -12.38 -3.20 -4.13
C SER A 85 -11.84 -2.59 -5.41
N ASP A 86 -11.18 -1.43 -5.33
CA ASP A 86 -10.64 -0.70 -6.47
C ASP A 86 -9.13 -0.44 -6.30
N ILE A 87 -8.34 -0.98 -7.22
CA ILE A 87 -6.88 -0.76 -7.33
C ILE A 87 -6.50 0.10 -8.53
N SER A 88 -7.46 0.72 -9.23
CA SER A 88 -7.21 1.71 -10.28
C SER A 88 -6.27 2.86 -9.85
N PRO A 89 -6.22 3.29 -8.57
CA PRO A 89 -5.24 4.28 -8.15
C PRO A 89 -3.78 3.85 -8.34
N LEU A 90 -3.48 2.55 -8.42
CA LEU A 90 -2.13 2.02 -8.58
C LEU A 90 -1.64 2.03 -10.04
N GLN A 91 -2.50 2.31 -11.01
CA GLN A 91 -2.18 2.29 -12.45
C GLN A 91 -0.95 3.13 -12.82
N ARG A 92 -0.73 4.25 -12.12
CA ARG A 92 0.34 5.21 -12.42
C ARG A 92 1.66 4.91 -11.72
N LEU A 93 1.71 3.86 -10.90
CA LEU A 93 2.91 3.43 -10.17
C LEU A 93 3.74 2.50 -11.04
N THR A 94 4.49 3.08 -11.98
CA THR A 94 5.20 2.32 -13.01
C THR A 94 6.45 1.59 -12.51
N LEU A 95 6.94 1.91 -11.31
CA LEU A 95 8.14 1.34 -10.71
C LEU A 95 7.87 0.14 -9.79
N ILE A 96 6.63 -0.34 -9.71
CA ILE A 96 6.29 -1.51 -8.89
C ILE A 96 7.01 -2.76 -9.43
N HIS A 97 7.70 -3.44 -8.53
CA HIS A 97 8.31 -4.76 -8.72
C HIS A 97 7.45 -5.86 -8.09
N GLU A 98 6.87 -5.63 -6.92
CA GLU A 98 5.98 -6.59 -6.26
C GLU A 98 4.73 -5.91 -5.72
N LEU A 99 3.56 -6.51 -6.01
CA LEU A 99 2.27 -6.07 -5.51
C LEU A 99 1.52 -7.25 -4.89
N ASP A 100 1.29 -7.18 -3.59
CA ASP A 100 0.39 -8.07 -2.87
C ASP A 100 -0.91 -7.32 -2.55
N CYS A 101 -1.99 -7.77 -3.16
CA CYS A 101 -3.36 -7.33 -2.90
C CYS A 101 -4.25 -8.53 -2.56
N SER A 102 -3.66 -9.61 -2.06
CA SER A 102 -4.39 -10.82 -1.69
C SER A 102 -5.39 -10.57 -0.55
N SER A 103 -6.42 -11.40 -0.46
CA SER A 103 -7.45 -11.30 0.60
C SER A 103 -8.10 -9.90 0.67
N ASN A 104 -8.56 -9.42 -0.48
CA ASN A 104 -9.29 -8.16 -0.64
C ASN A 104 -10.65 -8.41 -1.32
N GLN A 105 -11.32 -7.36 -1.80
CA GLN A 105 -12.62 -7.44 -2.46
C GLN A 105 -12.56 -6.98 -3.93
N ILE A 106 -11.39 -7.09 -4.57
CA ILE A 106 -11.15 -6.60 -5.93
C ILE A 106 -11.98 -7.42 -6.92
N THR A 107 -12.74 -6.75 -7.78
CA THR A 107 -13.57 -7.40 -8.82
C THR A 107 -12.93 -7.32 -10.20
N ASP A 108 -12.19 -6.24 -10.45
CA ASP A 108 -11.62 -5.94 -11.75
C ASP A 108 -10.18 -5.44 -11.58
N ILE A 109 -9.34 -5.82 -12.52
CA ILE A 109 -7.95 -5.36 -12.57
C ILE A 109 -7.88 -4.23 -13.61
N PRO A 110 -7.22 -3.11 -13.28
CA PRO A 110 -7.06 -2.01 -14.22
C PRO A 110 -6.34 -2.43 -15.50
N ASP A 111 -6.78 -1.90 -16.64
CA ASP A 111 -6.08 -2.04 -17.92
C ASP A 111 -4.83 -1.14 -17.93
N CYS A 112 -3.76 -1.65 -17.33
CA CYS A 112 -2.49 -0.95 -17.24
C CYS A 112 -1.31 -1.92 -17.36
N THR A 113 -0.17 -1.39 -17.79
CA THR A 113 1.10 -2.11 -17.80
C THR A 113 2.00 -1.58 -16.68
N TRP A 114 2.33 -2.45 -15.73
CA TRP A 114 3.44 -2.26 -14.81
C TRP A 114 4.69 -2.91 -15.43
N PRO A 115 5.60 -2.12 -16.05
CA PRO A 115 6.69 -2.66 -16.87
C PRO A 115 7.73 -3.43 -16.07
N PHE A 116 7.87 -3.14 -14.78
CA PHE A 116 8.86 -3.74 -13.89
C PHE A 116 8.28 -4.79 -12.91
N LEU A 117 6.98 -5.07 -13.01
CA LEU A 117 6.29 -5.99 -12.10
C LEU A 117 6.78 -7.41 -12.32
N ALA A 118 7.39 -7.99 -11.30
CA ALA A 118 7.89 -9.35 -11.27
C ALA A 118 6.91 -10.30 -10.56
N LYS A 119 6.19 -9.81 -9.54
CA LYS A 119 5.26 -10.62 -8.74
C LYS A 119 3.95 -9.87 -8.48
N LEU A 120 2.84 -10.55 -8.74
CA LEU A 120 1.49 -10.05 -8.48
C LEU A 120 0.67 -11.11 -7.74
N ASP A 121 0.23 -10.79 -6.52
CA ASP A 121 -0.71 -11.62 -5.78
C ASP A 121 -2.08 -10.93 -5.69
N LEU A 122 -3.06 -11.55 -6.34
CA LEU A 122 -4.48 -11.17 -6.32
C LEU A 122 -5.35 -12.32 -5.80
N SER A 123 -4.77 -13.31 -5.14
CA SER A 123 -5.50 -14.44 -4.59
C SER A 123 -6.50 -13.99 -3.51
N ARG A 124 -7.59 -14.75 -3.34
CA ARG A 124 -8.67 -14.45 -2.38
C ARG A 124 -9.31 -13.06 -2.61
N ASN A 125 -9.52 -12.71 -3.87
CA ASN A 125 -10.33 -11.54 -4.29
C ASN A 125 -11.66 -12.01 -4.90
N LYS A 126 -12.35 -11.13 -5.64
CA LYS A 126 -13.61 -11.41 -6.35
C LYS A 126 -13.46 -11.23 -7.87
N ILE A 127 -12.25 -11.45 -8.39
CA ILE A 127 -11.91 -11.22 -9.79
C ILE A 127 -12.59 -12.29 -10.66
N ALA A 128 -13.50 -11.86 -11.53
CA ALA A 128 -14.21 -12.74 -12.45
C ALA A 128 -13.50 -12.86 -13.81
N ARG A 129 -12.86 -11.79 -14.28
CA ARG A 129 -12.17 -11.73 -15.58
C ARG A 129 -10.72 -11.26 -15.39
N LEU A 130 -9.76 -11.91 -16.03
CA LEU A 130 -8.43 -11.36 -16.20
C LEU A 130 -8.45 -10.43 -17.42
N PRO A 131 -7.97 -9.18 -17.30
CA PRO A 131 -7.73 -8.35 -18.47
C PRO A 131 -6.65 -8.98 -19.35
N ARG A 132 -6.51 -8.45 -20.57
CA ARG A 132 -5.33 -8.66 -21.40
C ARG A 132 -4.14 -7.91 -20.78
N MET A 133 -3.60 -8.45 -19.69
CA MET A 133 -2.47 -7.86 -18.99
C MET A 133 -1.17 -8.24 -19.69
N THR A 134 -0.40 -7.25 -20.14
CA THR A 134 0.95 -7.46 -20.69
C THR A 134 1.98 -6.91 -19.72
N HIS A 135 2.43 -7.75 -18.78
CA HIS A 135 3.54 -7.43 -17.87
C HIS A 135 4.80 -8.17 -18.34
N PRO A 136 5.73 -7.49 -19.04
CA PRO A 136 6.83 -8.15 -19.75
C PRO A 136 7.82 -8.86 -18.82
N LEU A 137 7.89 -8.47 -17.55
CA LEU A 137 8.80 -9.03 -16.55
C LEU A 137 8.08 -9.88 -15.49
N LEU A 138 6.79 -10.18 -15.66
CA LEU A 138 6.02 -10.93 -14.67
C LEU A 138 6.50 -12.38 -14.62
N GLN A 139 6.97 -12.79 -13.46
CA GLN A 139 7.49 -14.13 -13.20
C GLN A 139 6.49 -14.97 -12.42
N ALA A 140 5.70 -14.34 -11.54
CA ALA A 140 4.73 -15.01 -10.70
C ALA A 140 3.42 -14.22 -10.62
N ILE A 141 2.32 -14.92 -10.89
CA ILE A 141 0.96 -14.43 -10.67
C ILE A 141 0.17 -15.42 -9.83
N TYR A 142 -0.45 -14.93 -8.76
CA TYR A 142 -1.32 -15.72 -7.90
C TYR A 142 -2.75 -15.19 -8.00
N LEU A 143 -3.67 -16.08 -8.33
CA LEU A 143 -5.08 -15.76 -8.56
C LEU A 143 -5.99 -16.63 -7.69
N ASN A 144 -7.29 -16.33 -7.73
CA ASN A 144 -8.30 -17.16 -7.09
C ASN A 144 -8.27 -18.60 -7.61
N ARG A 145 -8.45 -19.58 -6.70
CA ARG A 145 -8.51 -21.00 -7.06
C ARG A 145 -9.64 -21.37 -8.03
N GLU A 146 -10.66 -20.54 -8.17
CA GLU A 146 -11.85 -20.83 -9.00
C GLU A 146 -11.74 -20.36 -10.45
N TYR A 147 -10.54 -20.02 -10.92
CA TYR A 147 -10.32 -19.70 -12.33
C TYR A 147 -10.30 -20.99 -13.17
N HIS A 148 -11.49 -21.45 -13.57
CA HIS A 148 -11.65 -22.44 -14.62
C HIS A 148 -11.74 -21.70 -15.96
N ASP A 149 -10.70 -21.84 -16.79
CA ASP A 149 -10.80 -21.52 -18.21
C ASP A 149 -12.00 -22.29 -18.80
N HIS A 150 -12.98 -21.57 -19.34
CA HIS A 150 -14.08 -22.11 -20.14
C HIS A 150 -13.93 -21.66 -21.59
#